data_AF-A0AAW1BKT7-F1
#
_entry.id   AF-A0AAW1BKT7-F1
#
_cell.length_a   1.000
_cell.length_b   1.000
_cell.length_c   1.000
_cell.angle_alpha   90.00
_cell.angle_beta   90.00
_cell.angle_gamma   90.00
#
_symmetry.space_group_name_H-M   'P 1'
#
loop_
_entity.id
_entity.type
_entity.pdbx_description
1 polymer ?
#
loop_
_entity_poly.entity_id
_entity_poly.type
_entity_poly.pdbx_seq_one_letter_code
_entity_poly.pdbx_strand_id
1 'polypeptide(L)'
;MPVEYFKGMQKLAGQYLKKEWPGVKAEERTDFRSLYPVWKSFLESTVQVAQSRINICENYKNLISEPARAVKCFKEQQLKKCVDQLIRIQTELQETVKDLAKGKKKYFETEQMAQAVREKADIEAKSKLSLFQSRISLQKASVKLKARRSECNSKATHARNEYLLTLAAANAHQDRYYQTDLVNIIKVRIND
;
A
#
# COMPACT_ATOMS: atom_id res chain seq x y z
N MET A 1 -0.62 36.72 1.67
CA MET A 1 -0.99 37.89 2.52
C MET A 1 -2.32 37.58 3.18
N PRO A 2 -2.49 37.74 4.50
CA PRO A 2 -3.71 37.29 5.19
C PRO A 2 -4.93 38.12 4.80
N VAL A 3 -6.08 37.48 4.57
CA VAL A 3 -7.34 38.20 4.26
C VAL A 3 -7.73 39.19 5.37
N GLU A 4 -7.34 38.89 6.61
CA GLU A 4 -7.55 39.74 7.79
C GLU A 4 -6.86 41.10 7.69
N TYR A 5 -5.72 41.19 6.99
CA TYR A 5 -5.05 42.46 6.74
C TYR A 5 -5.92 43.38 5.88
N PHE A 6 -6.48 42.86 4.78
CA PHE A 6 -7.34 43.64 3.89
C PHE A 6 -8.68 43.99 4.54
N LYS A 7 -9.25 43.10 5.35
CA LYS A 7 -10.43 43.40 6.17
C LYS A 7 -10.15 44.54 7.16
N GLY A 8 -8.99 44.53 7.80
CA GLY A 8 -8.53 45.60 8.67
C GLY A 8 -8.41 46.94 7.95
N MET A 9 -7.77 46.95 6.78
CA MET A 9 -7.65 48.15 5.93
C MET A 9 -9.01 48.69 5.49
N GLN A 10 -9.91 47.81 5.02
CA GLN A 10 -11.24 48.20 4.57
C GLN A 10 -12.04 48.84 5.72
N LYS A 11 -12.00 48.21 6.91
CA LYS A 11 -12.66 48.72 8.11
C LYS A 11 -12.12 50.07 8.52
N LEU A 12 -10.79 50.24 8.54
CA LEU A 12 -10.13 51.49 8.91
C LEU A 12 -10.48 52.63 7.95
N ALA A 13 -10.33 52.40 6.63
CA ALA A 13 -10.67 53.40 5.63
C ALA A 13 -12.17 53.76 5.64
N GLY A 14 -13.04 52.76 5.83
CA GLY A 14 -14.48 52.97 6.00
C GLY A 14 -14.86 53.76 7.25
N GLN A 15 -14.13 53.61 8.36
CA GLN A 15 -14.33 54.43 9.57
C GLN A 15 -14.01 55.90 9.33
N TYR A 16 -12.90 56.20 8.65
CA TYR A 16 -12.51 57.58 8.37
C TYR A 16 -13.43 58.28 7.34
N LEU A 17 -14.02 57.51 6.42
CA LEU A 17 -15.03 58.04 5.48
C LEU A 17 -16.34 58.43 6.16
N LYS A 18 -16.72 57.74 7.25
CA LYS A 18 -17.94 58.04 8.02
C LYS A 18 -17.76 59.17 9.03
N LYS A 19 -16.52 59.62 9.26
CA LYS A 19 -16.22 60.67 10.24
C LYS A 19 -16.49 62.05 9.62
N GLU A 20 -17.33 62.83 10.27
CA GLU A 20 -17.52 64.25 9.92
C GLU A 20 -16.32 65.07 10.42
N TRP A 21 -15.82 65.97 9.58
CA TRP A 21 -14.63 66.79 9.88
C TRP A 21 -15.04 68.25 10.12
N PRO A 22 -14.85 68.77 11.35
CA PRO A 22 -15.15 70.16 11.66
C PRO A 22 -14.32 71.10 10.78
N GLY A 23 -14.96 72.02 10.05
CA GLY A 23 -14.29 73.06 9.26
C GLY A 23 -14.38 72.93 7.74
N VAL A 24 -14.95 71.85 7.20
CA VAL A 24 -15.24 71.72 5.75
C VAL A 24 -16.67 72.21 5.49
N LYS A 25 -16.85 73.48 5.15
CA LYS A 25 -18.15 74.03 4.72
C LYS A 25 -18.37 73.75 3.24
N ALA A 26 -19.55 73.27 2.86
CA ALA A 26 -19.87 72.83 1.50
C ALA A 26 -20.00 73.98 0.47
N GLU A 27 -19.98 75.25 0.90
CA GLU A 27 -20.53 76.36 0.10
C GLU A 27 -19.57 77.51 -0.25
N GLU A 28 -18.29 77.48 0.13
CA GLU A 28 -17.35 78.53 -0.27
C GLU A 28 -16.50 78.11 -1.49
N ARG A 29 -16.99 78.48 -2.68
CA ARG A 29 -16.20 78.53 -3.91
C ARG A 29 -15.12 79.61 -3.79
N THR A 30 -13.85 79.23 -3.63
CA THR A 30 -12.70 79.95 -4.22
C THR A 30 -11.39 79.17 -4.03
N ASP A 31 -10.83 78.72 -5.15
CA ASP A 31 -9.39 78.63 -5.44
C ASP A 31 -8.39 77.86 -4.57
N PHE A 32 -8.82 76.89 -3.75
CA PHE A 32 -7.89 75.89 -3.21
C PHE A 32 -8.08 74.54 -3.89
N ARG A 33 -6.97 73.97 -4.38
CA ARG A 33 -6.79 72.51 -4.45
C ARG A 33 -7.07 71.95 -3.05
N SER A 34 -8.33 71.66 -2.74
CA SER A 34 -8.72 71.34 -1.38
C SER A 34 -8.22 69.94 -1.04
N LEU A 35 -7.51 69.84 0.09
CA LEU A 35 -6.94 68.59 0.60
C LEU A 35 -8.03 67.53 0.88
N TYR A 36 -9.25 67.99 1.18
CA TYR A 36 -10.36 67.14 1.59
C TYR A 36 -10.91 66.21 0.47
N PRO A 37 -11.31 66.68 -0.73
CA PRO A 37 -11.69 65.79 -1.83
C PRO A 37 -10.60 64.80 -2.24
N VAL A 38 -9.32 65.21 -2.18
CA VAL A 38 -8.17 64.33 -2.46
C VAL A 38 -8.09 63.23 -1.40
N TRP A 39 -8.16 63.58 -0.12
CA TRP A 39 -8.15 62.63 0.99
C TRP A 39 -9.34 61.68 0.98
N LYS A 40 -10.55 62.18 0.69
CA LYS A 40 -11.76 61.37 0.52
C LYS A 40 -11.60 60.34 -0.61
N SER A 41 -11.15 60.79 -1.79
CA SER A 41 -10.91 59.92 -2.95
C SER A 41 -9.86 58.83 -2.66
N PHE A 42 -8.83 59.17 -1.88
CA PHE A 42 -7.82 58.20 -1.43
C PHE A 42 -8.43 57.11 -0.53
N LEU A 43 -9.28 57.47 0.42
CA LEU A 43 -9.94 56.50 1.30
C LEU A 43 -10.93 55.62 0.53
N GLU A 44 -11.72 56.19 -0.38
CA GLU A 44 -12.63 55.44 -1.25
C GLU A 44 -11.87 54.42 -2.11
N SER A 45 -10.76 54.85 -2.72
CA SER A 45 -9.87 53.96 -3.48
C SER A 45 -9.28 52.85 -2.58
N THR A 46 -8.91 53.18 -1.34
CA THR A 46 -8.39 52.20 -0.38
C THR A 46 -9.44 51.14 -0.03
N VAL A 47 -10.70 51.53 0.20
CA VAL A 47 -11.81 50.60 0.43
C VAL A 47 -12.02 49.69 -0.78
N GLN A 48 -12.02 50.25 -1.99
CA GLN A 48 -12.20 49.49 -3.23
C GLN A 48 -11.07 48.47 -3.45
N VAL A 49 -9.81 48.89 -3.26
CA VAL A 49 -8.65 48.00 -3.36
C VAL A 49 -8.71 46.89 -2.30
N ALA A 50 -9.03 47.23 -1.06
CA ALA A 50 -9.15 46.26 0.03
C ALA A 50 -10.24 45.21 -0.27
N GLN A 51 -11.42 45.64 -0.73
CA GLN A 51 -12.50 44.74 -1.14
C GLN A 51 -12.09 43.83 -2.31
N SER A 52 -11.44 44.40 -3.34
CA SER A 52 -10.93 43.61 -4.47
C SER A 52 -9.94 42.53 -4.02
N ARG A 53 -9.04 42.86 -3.09
CA ARG A 53 -8.08 41.89 -2.53
C ARG A 53 -8.76 40.81 -1.69
N ILE A 54 -9.79 41.15 -0.90
CA ILE A 54 -10.60 40.16 -0.17
C ILE A 54 -11.25 39.18 -1.15
N ASN A 55 -11.89 39.68 -2.21
CA ASN A 55 -12.53 38.86 -3.23
C ASN A 55 -11.52 37.92 -3.91
N ILE A 56 -10.32 38.40 -4.24
CA ILE A 56 -9.25 37.56 -4.80
C ILE A 56 -8.85 36.44 -3.82
N CYS A 57 -8.71 36.75 -2.53
CA CYS A 57 -8.39 35.74 -1.51
C CYS A 57 -9.50 34.69 -1.37
N GLU A 58 -10.77 35.10 -1.40
CA GLU A 58 -11.92 34.19 -1.33
C GLU A 58 -12.02 33.32 -2.58
N ASN A 59 -11.85 33.91 -3.77
CA ASN A 59 -11.82 33.18 -5.03
C ASN A 59 -10.67 32.17 -5.06
N TYR A 60 -9.46 32.56 -4.64
CA TYR A 60 -8.35 31.63 -4.52
C TYR A 60 -8.67 30.48 -3.56
N LYS A 61 -9.26 30.78 -2.40
CA LYS A 61 -9.64 29.74 -1.44
C LYS A 61 -10.63 28.75 -2.07
N ASN A 62 -11.71 29.26 -2.67
CA ASN A 62 -12.84 28.44 -3.12
C ASN A 62 -12.56 27.72 -4.45
N LEU A 63 -11.84 28.35 -5.37
CA LEU A 63 -11.60 27.80 -6.71
C LEU A 63 -10.29 27.02 -6.83
N ILE A 64 -9.32 27.28 -5.95
CA ILE A 64 -7.99 26.67 -6.02
C ILE A 64 -7.70 25.84 -4.77
N SER A 65 -7.68 26.46 -3.59
CA SER A 65 -7.19 25.82 -2.36
C SER A 65 -8.07 24.66 -1.88
N GLU A 66 -9.39 24.86 -1.77
CA GLU A 66 -10.31 23.82 -1.31
C GLU A 66 -10.43 22.67 -2.33
N PRO A 67 -10.57 22.90 -3.66
CA PRO A 67 -10.54 21.83 -4.64
C PRO A 67 -9.23 21.04 -4.63
N ALA A 68 -8.08 21.72 -4.51
CA ALA A 68 -6.79 21.04 -4.41
C ALA A 68 -6.70 20.17 -3.15
N ARG A 69 -7.22 20.65 -2.01
CA ARG A 69 -7.30 19.86 -0.77
C ARG A 69 -8.22 18.65 -0.92
N ALA A 70 -9.35 18.81 -1.59
CA ALA A 70 -10.29 17.71 -1.85
C ALA A 70 -9.65 16.63 -2.73
N VAL A 71 -8.99 17.01 -3.83
CA VAL A 71 -8.25 16.07 -4.70
C VAL A 71 -7.13 15.37 -3.93
N LYS A 72 -6.37 16.11 -3.11
CA LYS A 72 -5.33 15.51 -2.25
C LYS A 72 -5.91 14.46 -1.31
N CYS A 73 -6.99 14.79 -0.59
CA CYS A 73 -7.65 13.88 0.34
C CYS A 73 -8.17 12.62 -0.39
N PHE A 74 -8.77 12.79 -1.57
CA PHE A 74 -9.21 11.68 -2.40
C PHE A 74 -8.05 10.77 -2.82
N LYS A 75 -6.94 11.33 -3.32
CA LYS A 75 -5.76 10.55 -3.71
C LYS A 75 -5.12 9.82 -2.53
N GLU A 76 -5.09 10.43 -1.35
CA GLU A 76 -4.62 9.77 -0.12
C GLU A 76 -5.51 8.57 0.28
N GLN A 77 -6.83 8.70 0.17
CA GLN A 77 -7.76 7.59 0.42
C GLN A 77 -7.61 6.45 -0.59
N GLN A 78 -7.48 6.79 -1.88
CA GLN A 78 -7.27 5.81 -2.94
C GLN A 78 -5.92 5.09 -2.76
N LEU A 79 -4.86 5.83 -2.42
CA LEU A 79 -3.55 5.25 -2.11
C LEU A 79 -3.64 4.27 -0.95
N LYS A 80 -4.34 4.62 0.13
CA LYS A 80 -4.53 3.74 1.28
C LYS A 80 -5.20 2.42 0.87
N LYS A 81 -6.29 2.47 0.10
CA LYS A 81 -6.96 1.26 -0.40
C LYS A 81 -6.03 0.39 -1.25
N CYS A 82 -5.24 1.00 -2.13
CA CYS A 82 -4.27 0.28 -2.97
C CYS A 82 -3.20 -0.41 -2.13
N VAL A 83 -2.67 0.27 -1.10
CA VAL A 83 -1.67 -0.27 -0.18
C VAL A 83 -2.26 -1.43 0.62
N ASP A 84 -3.46 -1.27 1.18
CA ASP A 84 -4.14 -2.33 1.95
C ASP A 84 -4.38 -3.57 1.10
N GLN A 85 -4.81 -3.39 -0.17
CA GLN A 85 -4.97 -4.48 -1.12
C GLN A 85 -3.63 -5.17 -1.45
N LEU A 86 -2.56 -4.40 -1.67
CA LEU A 86 -1.24 -4.95 -1.95
C LEU A 86 -0.72 -5.80 -0.78
N ILE A 87 -0.86 -5.31 0.46
CA ILE A 87 -0.46 -6.04 1.68
C ILE A 87 -1.21 -7.36 1.76
N ARG A 88 -2.52 -7.36 1.49
CA ARG A 88 -3.32 -8.60 1.50
C ARG A 88 -2.78 -9.62 0.50
N ILE A 89 -2.57 -9.22 -0.76
CA ILE A 89 -2.08 -10.12 -1.81
C ILE A 89 -0.67 -10.63 -1.48
N GLN A 90 0.22 -9.77 -0.99
CA GLN A 90 1.57 -10.18 -0.57
C GLN A 90 1.54 -11.18 0.59
N THR A 91 0.60 -11.02 1.53
CA THR A 91 0.40 -11.96 2.64
C THR A 91 -0.06 -13.33 2.13
N GLU A 92 -1.01 -13.37 1.20
CA GLU A 92 -1.50 -14.61 0.58
C GLU A 92 -0.38 -15.33 -0.21
N LEU A 93 0.44 -14.58 -0.95
CA LEU A 93 1.61 -15.13 -1.65
C LEU A 93 2.65 -15.68 -0.67
N GLN A 94 2.90 -14.96 0.44
CA GLN A 94 3.85 -15.40 1.47
C GLN A 94 3.43 -16.73 2.12
N GLU A 95 2.15 -16.90 2.44
CA GLU A 95 1.66 -18.19 2.97
C GLU A 95 1.79 -19.31 1.93
N THR A 96 1.56 -19.02 0.65
CA THR A 96 1.78 -20.01 -0.43
C THR A 96 3.25 -20.48 -0.49
N VAL A 97 4.20 -19.54 -0.39
CA VAL A 97 5.64 -19.86 -0.36
C VAL A 97 6.02 -20.65 0.89
N LYS A 98 5.42 -20.33 2.03
CA LYS A 98 5.64 -21.04 3.29
C LYS A 98 5.12 -22.48 3.22
N ASP A 99 3.96 -22.71 2.61
CA ASP A 99 3.41 -24.05 2.41
C ASP A 99 4.25 -24.87 1.42
N LEU A 100 4.77 -24.24 0.37
CA LEU A 100 5.78 -24.86 -0.50
C LEU A 100 7.03 -25.31 0.29
N ALA A 101 7.54 -24.45 1.17
CA ALA A 101 8.71 -24.77 2.00
C ALA A 101 8.45 -25.95 2.95
N LYS A 102 7.25 -26.01 3.57
CA LYS A 102 6.82 -27.15 4.38
C LYS A 102 6.72 -28.43 3.55
N GLY A 103 6.10 -28.36 2.37
CA GLY A 103 5.96 -29.48 1.44
C GLY A 103 7.32 -30.04 1.01
N LYS A 104 8.26 -29.15 0.66
CA LYS A 104 9.64 -29.51 0.34
C LYS A 104 10.31 -30.22 1.51
N LYS A 105 10.26 -29.65 2.71
CA LYS A 105 10.89 -30.26 3.90
C LYS A 105 10.37 -31.68 4.15
N LYS A 106 9.04 -31.87 4.13
CA LYS A 106 8.40 -33.18 4.31
C LYS A 106 8.82 -34.19 3.24
N TYR A 107 8.91 -33.77 1.98
CA TYR A 107 9.42 -34.63 0.90
C TYR A 107 10.85 -35.09 1.17
N PHE A 108 11.77 -34.18 1.53
CA PHE A 108 13.16 -34.54 1.80
C PHE A 108 13.31 -35.51 2.99
N GLU A 109 12.57 -35.28 4.07
CA GLU A 109 12.59 -36.17 5.24
C GLU A 109 12.08 -37.58 4.91
N THR A 110 10.98 -37.68 4.15
CA THR A 110 10.41 -38.98 3.74
C THR A 110 11.26 -39.71 2.72
N GLU A 111 11.88 -38.99 1.77
CA GLU A 111 12.81 -39.55 0.79
C GLU A 111 14.08 -40.08 1.47
N GLN A 112 14.64 -39.35 2.44
CA GLN A 112 15.79 -39.80 3.23
C GLN A 112 15.47 -41.10 3.99
N MET A 113 14.28 -41.20 4.59
CA MET A 113 13.85 -42.43 5.27
C MET A 113 13.69 -43.59 4.28
N ALA A 114 13.07 -43.37 3.12
CA ALA A 114 12.93 -44.39 2.08
C ALA A 114 14.29 -44.85 1.53
N GLN A 115 15.25 -43.93 1.39
CA GLN A 115 16.60 -44.24 0.95
C GLN A 115 17.35 -45.11 1.98
N ALA A 116 17.31 -44.76 3.26
CA ALA A 116 17.93 -45.57 4.32
C ALA A 116 17.37 -47.00 4.38
N VAL A 117 16.05 -47.18 4.15
CA VAL A 117 15.43 -48.51 4.10
C VAL A 117 15.84 -49.29 2.83
N ARG A 118 16.00 -48.61 1.68
CA ARG A 118 16.52 -49.22 0.45
C ARG A 118 17.94 -49.73 0.64
N GLU A 119 18.82 -48.90 1.19
CA GLU A 119 20.22 -49.26 1.48
C GLU A 119 20.31 -50.45 2.43
N LYS A 120 19.51 -50.46 3.50
CA LYS A 120 19.43 -51.59 4.42
C LYS A 120 19.00 -52.88 3.71
N ALA A 121 18.00 -52.81 2.84
CA ALA A 121 17.52 -53.97 2.08
C ALA A 121 18.57 -54.49 1.10
N ASP A 122 19.32 -53.60 0.47
CA ASP A 122 20.37 -53.98 -0.48
C ASP A 122 21.59 -54.59 0.23
N ILE A 123 21.92 -54.11 1.45
CA ILE A 123 22.93 -54.75 2.32
C ILE A 123 22.46 -56.15 2.74
N GLU A 124 21.21 -56.30 3.20
CA GLU A 124 20.66 -57.59 3.62
C GLU A 124 20.67 -58.61 2.47
N ALA A 125 20.32 -58.18 1.25
CA ALA A 125 20.34 -59.02 0.05
C ALA A 125 21.76 -59.47 -0.37
N LYS A 126 22.78 -58.65 -0.07
CA LYS A 126 24.20 -58.96 -0.38
C LYS A 126 24.89 -59.73 0.75
N SER A 127 24.36 -59.67 1.97
CA SER A 127 24.94 -60.34 3.13
C SER A 127 24.78 -61.87 3.05
N LYS A 128 25.90 -62.60 3.15
CA LYS A 128 25.86 -64.04 3.46
C LYS A 128 25.51 -64.16 4.94
N LEU A 129 24.31 -64.68 5.21
CA LEU A 129 23.63 -64.69 6.51
C LEU A 129 24.50 -65.13 7.70
N SER A 130 24.25 -64.54 8.87
CA SER A 130 24.87 -64.88 10.15
C SER A 130 24.72 -66.38 10.45
N LEU A 131 25.85 -67.06 10.74
CA LEU A 131 25.93 -68.49 11.04
C LEU A 131 25.07 -68.93 12.24
N PHE A 132 24.50 -67.99 13.00
CA PHE A 132 23.72 -68.23 14.21
C PHE A 132 22.20 -67.95 14.06
N GLN A 133 21.70 -67.66 12.86
CA GLN A 133 20.27 -67.38 12.63
C GLN A 133 19.56 -68.48 11.84
N SER A 134 18.40 -68.92 12.32
CA SER A 134 17.54 -69.90 11.63
C SER A 134 16.97 -69.34 10.32
N ARG A 135 16.81 -70.20 9.31
CA ARG A 135 16.16 -69.87 8.02
C ARG A 135 14.79 -69.18 8.21
N ILE A 136 14.02 -69.58 9.22
CA ILE A 136 12.68 -69.02 9.49
C ILE A 136 12.78 -67.57 10.02
N SER A 137 13.74 -67.27 10.91
CA SER A 137 13.90 -65.91 11.44
C SER A 137 14.36 -64.94 10.36
N LEU A 138 15.23 -65.41 9.46
CA LEU A 138 15.72 -64.66 8.31
C LEU A 138 14.61 -64.36 7.30
N GLN A 139 13.76 -65.34 7.00
CA GLN A 139 12.60 -65.13 6.15
C GLN A 139 11.62 -64.10 6.74
N LYS A 140 11.35 -64.18 8.06
CA LYS A 140 10.50 -63.20 8.75
C LYS A 140 11.10 -61.78 8.70
N ALA A 141 12.40 -61.63 8.93
CA ALA A 141 13.09 -60.35 8.88
C ALA A 141 13.04 -59.74 7.46
N SER A 142 13.30 -60.55 6.44
CA SER A 142 13.23 -60.14 5.04
C SER A 142 11.83 -59.69 4.61
N VAL A 143 10.79 -60.43 4.99
CA VAL A 143 9.39 -60.06 4.73
C VAL A 143 9.04 -58.73 5.42
N LYS A 144 9.45 -58.55 6.69
CA LYS A 144 9.23 -57.31 7.43
C LYS A 144 9.97 -56.13 6.78
N LEU A 145 11.19 -56.32 6.31
CA LEU A 145 11.97 -55.28 5.64
C LEU A 145 11.36 -54.92 4.29
N LYS A 146 10.89 -55.91 3.51
CA LYS A 146 10.19 -55.67 2.24
C LYS A 146 8.91 -54.88 2.44
N ALA A 147 8.11 -55.22 3.46
CA ALA A 147 6.90 -54.46 3.82
C ALA A 147 7.25 -53.01 4.19
N ARG A 148 8.25 -52.80 5.05
CA ARG A 148 8.71 -51.46 5.45
C ARG A 148 9.24 -50.65 4.26
N ARG A 149 9.98 -51.28 3.34
CA ARG A 149 10.47 -50.65 2.10
C ARG A 149 9.30 -50.16 1.24
N SER A 150 8.29 -51.00 1.06
CA SER A 150 7.09 -50.64 0.30
C SER A 150 6.36 -49.45 0.94
N GLU A 151 6.20 -49.46 2.27
CA GLU A 151 5.54 -48.39 3.01
C GLU A 151 6.31 -47.05 2.90
N CYS A 152 7.62 -47.07 3.16
CA CYS A 152 8.45 -45.86 3.06
C CYS A 152 8.48 -45.29 1.64
N ASN A 153 8.59 -46.15 0.61
CA ASN A 153 8.55 -45.71 -0.79
C ASN A 153 7.20 -45.08 -1.16
N SER A 154 6.09 -45.66 -0.69
CA SER A 154 4.75 -45.10 -0.91
C SER A 154 4.63 -43.72 -0.26
N LYS A 155 5.08 -43.57 0.99
CA LYS A 155 5.10 -42.29 1.72
C LYS A 155 5.95 -41.23 1.02
N ALA A 156 7.15 -41.59 0.56
CA ALA A 156 8.04 -40.68 -0.17
C ALA A 156 7.43 -40.25 -1.51
N THR A 157 6.82 -41.19 -2.25
CA THR A 157 6.12 -40.89 -3.52
C THR A 157 4.96 -39.92 -3.29
N HIS A 158 4.14 -40.17 -2.27
CA HIS A 158 3.04 -39.28 -1.93
C HIS A 158 3.55 -37.87 -1.55
N ALA A 159 4.56 -37.78 -0.66
CA ALA A 159 5.13 -36.49 -0.27
C ALA A 159 5.77 -35.73 -1.44
N ARG A 160 6.39 -36.45 -2.40
CA ARG A 160 6.90 -35.88 -3.64
C ARG A 160 5.78 -35.28 -4.49
N ASN A 161 4.68 -36.01 -4.68
CA ASN A 161 3.55 -35.54 -5.47
C ASN A 161 2.92 -34.29 -4.85
N GLU A 162 2.71 -34.28 -3.53
CA GLU A 162 2.23 -33.10 -2.80
C GLU A 162 3.19 -31.90 -2.95
N TYR A 163 4.50 -32.13 -2.87
CA TYR A 163 5.49 -31.08 -3.11
C TYR A 163 5.42 -30.53 -4.54
N LEU A 164 5.27 -31.39 -5.56
CA LEU A 164 5.16 -30.96 -6.96
C LEU A 164 3.87 -30.16 -7.22
N LEU A 165 2.76 -30.57 -6.62
CA LEU A 165 1.49 -29.83 -6.71
C LEU A 165 1.60 -28.44 -6.05
N THR A 166 2.15 -28.38 -4.83
CA THR A 166 2.37 -27.10 -4.14
C THR A 166 3.38 -26.21 -4.87
N LEU A 167 4.39 -26.78 -5.52
CA LEU A 167 5.34 -26.05 -6.36
C LEU A 167 4.65 -25.45 -7.59
N ALA A 168 3.82 -26.21 -8.29
CA ALA A 168 3.06 -25.72 -9.43
C ALA A 168 2.10 -24.60 -9.01
N ALA A 169 1.40 -24.76 -7.89
CA ALA A 169 0.50 -23.74 -7.34
C ALA A 169 1.26 -22.46 -6.96
N ALA A 170 2.42 -22.58 -6.31
CA ALA A 170 3.25 -21.43 -5.93
C ALA A 170 3.77 -20.66 -7.14
N ASN A 171 4.24 -21.36 -8.19
CA ASN A 171 4.67 -20.72 -9.43
C ASN A 171 3.52 -19.99 -10.12
N ALA A 172 2.35 -20.61 -10.22
CA ALA A 172 1.17 -19.97 -10.80
C ALA A 172 0.72 -18.73 -9.99
N HIS A 173 0.79 -18.79 -8.66
CA HIS A 173 0.47 -17.64 -7.81
C HIS A 173 1.50 -16.51 -8.00
N GLN A 174 2.79 -16.84 -8.10
CA GLN A 174 3.85 -15.88 -8.37
C GLN A 174 3.67 -15.21 -9.74
N ASP A 175 3.35 -15.98 -10.78
CA ASP A 175 3.09 -15.43 -12.12
C ASP A 175 1.89 -14.47 -12.09
N ARG A 176 0.80 -14.87 -11.44
CA ARG A 176 -0.38 -14.01 -11.26
C ARG A 176 -0.03 -12.72 -10.51
N TYR A 177 0.79 -12.82 -9.45
CA TYR A 177 1.20 -11.66 -8.66
C TYR A 177 1.89 -10.61 -9.53
N TYR A 178 2.87 -11.01 -10.34
CA TYR A 178 3.64 -10.08 -11.17
C TYR A 178 2.90 -9.62 -12.42
N GLN A 179 2.20 -10.53 -13.11
CA GLN A 179 1.59 -10.22 -14.41
C GLN A 179 0.22 -9.55 -14.29
N THR A 180 -0.49 -9.80 -13.19
CA THR A 180 -1.87 -9.35 -13.02
C THR A 180 -2.01 -8.42 -11.82
N ASP A 181 -1.73 -8.91 -10.60
CA ASP A 181 -2.11 -8.19 -9.39
C ASP A 181 -1.33 -6.87 -9.23
N LEU A 182 -0.01 -6.92 -9.39
CA LEU A 182 0.85 -5.73 -9.31
C LEU A 182 0.52 -4.71 -10.42
N VAL A 183 0.32 -5.19 -11.65
CA VAL A 183 -0.04 -4.35 -12.80
C VAL A 183 -1.38 -3.65 -12.57
N ASN A 184 -2.38 -4.37 -12.05
CA ASN A 184 -3.69 -3.80 -11.76
C ASN A 184 -3.63 -2.73 -10.66
N ILE A 185 -2.89 -2.98 -9.58
CA ILE A 185 -2.71 -2.00 -8.49
C ILE A 185 -2.01 -0.73 -9.00
N ILE A 186 -1.01 -0.88 -9.88
CA ILE A 186 -0.31 0.28 -10.46
C ILE A 186 -1.21 1.03 -11.45
N LYS A 187 -2.01 0.34 -12.27
CA LYS A 187 -2.94 0.98 -13.22
C LYS A 187 -4.03 1.79 -12.53
N VAL A 188 -4.59 1.28 -11.42
CA VAL A 188 -5.55 2.03 -10.59
C VAL A 188 -4.94 3.33 -10.07
N ARG A 189 -3.61 3.38 -9.85
CA ARG A 189 -2.91 4.62 -9.48
C ARG A 189 -2.71 5.61 -10.64
N ILE A 190 -2.67 5.14 -11.89
CA ILE A 190 -2.35 5.98 -13.07
C ILE A 190 -3.60 6.60 -13.70
N ASN A 191 -4.74 5.92 -13.63
CA ASN A 191 -5.98 6.34 -14.30
C ASN A 191 -6.88 7.29 -13.48
N ASP A 192 -6.47 7.68 -12.26
CA ASP A 192 -7.14 8.64 -11.35
C ASP A 192 -6.23 9.84 -10.99
#